data_AF-A0A6J2R5L9-F1
#
_entry.id   AF-A0A6J2R5L9-F1
#
_cell.length_a   1.000
_cell.length_b   1.000
_cell.length_c   1.000
_cell.angle_alpha   90.00
_cell.angle_beta   90.00
_cell.angle_gamma   90.00
#
_symmetry.space_group_name_H-M   'P 1'
#
loop_
_entity.id
_entity.type
_entity.pdbx_description
1 polymer ?
#
loop_
_entity_poly.entity_id
_entity_poly.type
_entity_poly.pdbx_seq_one_letter_code
_entity_poly.pdbx_strand_id
1 'polypeptide(L)'
;METTVEKLETMFLKSEADLEYIEKRLKLDFINKAAENGCPAEENPAVMLENLRAIKAKHTALCSQVKEIAAAQKESMDSIRNNLSSAMELVQHFQQTTDVEVEPVTECEQESAELLGAAASETTAEVAPAVAACVQQPLSYEFEELSEATWEAVPLSMRANIKLAELNVFHQQLQQHLSANRGTTF
;
A
#
# COMPACT_ATOMS: atom_id res chain seq x y z
N MET A 1 58.78 -41.82 6.36
CA MET A 1 58.33 -40.44 6.07
C MET A 1 57.71 -40.40 4.68
N GLU A 2 58.45 -40.82 3.65
CA GLU A 2 57.99 -40.90 2.24
C GLU A 2 56.69 -41.68 2.04
N THR A 3 56.58 -42.90 2.59
CA THR A 3 55.35 -43.72 2.52
C THR A 3 54.12 -43.08 3.17
N THR A 4 54.33 -42.23 4.19
CA THR A 4 53.25 -41.50 4.85
C THR A 4 52.79 -40.31 4.01
N VAL A 5 53.72 -39.66 3.31
CA VAL A 5 53.43 -38.57 2.37
C VAL A 5 52.68 -39.11 1.16
N GLU A 6 53.11 -40.22 0.58
CA GLU A 6 52.44 -40.86 -0.56
C GLU A 6 51.02 -41.34 -0.20
N LYS A 7 50.84 -41.86 1.02
CA LYS A 7 49.49 -42.17 1.54
C LYS A 7 48.62 -40.92 1.69
N LEU A 8 49.19 -39.78 2.06
CA LEU A 8 48.44 -38.54 2.21
C LEU A 8 48.09 -37.95 0.82
N GLU A 9 49.03 -37.98 -0.12
CA GLU A 9 48.81 -37.57 -1.51
C GLU A 9 47.70 -38.40 -2.17
N THR A 10 47.72 -39.72 -1.99
CA THR A 10 46.64 -40.59 -2.50
C THR A 10 45.28 -40.30 -1.85
N MET A 11 45.25 -39.91 -0.56
CA MET A 11 44.01 -39.47 0.09
C MET A 11 43.49 -38.15 -0.47
N PHE A 12 44.37 -37.19 -0.78
CA PHE A 12 43.99 -35.94 -1.42
C PHE A 12 43.48 -36.14 -2.84
N LEU A 13 44.20 -36.90 -3.66
CA LEU A 13 43.78 -37.23 -5.03
C LEU A 13 42.42 -37.93 -5.04
N LYS A 14 42.20 -38.85 -4.10
CA LYS A 14 40.90 -39.51 -3.96
C LYS A 14 39.80 -38.52 -3.55
N SER A 15 40.08 -37.65 -2.59
CA SER A 15 39.11 -36.66 -2.09
C SER A 15 38.75 -35.63 -3.18
N GLU A 16 39.71 -35.25 -4.01
CA GLU A 16 39.50 -34.39 -5.17
C GLU A 16 38.62 -35.08 -6.23
N ALA A 17 38.92 -36.34 -6.55
CA ALA A 17 38.11 -37.14 -7.48
C ALA A 17 36.67 -37.37 -6.95
N ASP A 18 36.51 -37.62 -5.66
CA ASP A 18 35.21 -37.80 -5.02
C ASP A 18 34.39 -36.48 -5.09
N LEU A 19 35.01 -35.33 -4.85
CA LEU A 19 34.36 -34.02 -4.96
C LEU A 19 33.94 -33.73 -6.41
N GLU A 20 34.82 -34.02 -7.38
CA GLU A 20 34.52 -33.84 -8.80
C GLU A 20 33.34 -34.73 -9.26
N TYR A 21 33.29 -35.97 -8.76
CA TYR A 21 32.17 -36.88 -9.03
C TYR A 21 30.86 -36.34 -8.46
N ILE A 22 30.86 -35.85 -7.22
CA ILE A 22 29.68 -35.24 -6.58
C ILE A 22 29.21 -34.03 -7.38
N GLU A 23 30.13 -33.15 -7.79
CA GLU A 23 29.79 -31.97 -8.60
C GLU A 23 29.16 -32.35 -9.94
N LYS A 24 29.76 -33.30 -10.66
CA LYS A 24 29.22 -33.78 -11.95
C LYS A 24 27.84 -34.40 -11.80
N ARG A 25 27.63 -35.19 -10.75
CA ARG A 25 26.32 -35.81 -10.47
C ARG A 25 25.26 -34.78 -10.12
N LEU A 26 25.58 -33.78 -9.29
CA LEU A 26 24.67 -32.68 -8.97
C LEU A 26 24.31 -31.86 -10.21
N LYS A 27 25.29 -31.53 -11.06
CA LYS A 27 25.05 -30.81 -12.33
C LYS A 27 24.09 -31.58 -13.24
N LEU A 28 24.29 -32.90 -13.37
CA LEU A 28 23.41 -33.75 -14.16
C LEU A 28 21.99 -33.78 -13.59
N ASP A 29 21.85 -33.92 -12.27
CA ASP A 29 20.55 -33.89 -11.59
C ASP A 29 19.83 -32.55 -11.80
N PHE A 30 20.55 -31.42 -11.76
CA PHE A 30 19.97 -30.09 -12.05
C PHE A 30 19.48 -29.98 -13.50
N ILE A 31 20.27 -30.43 -14.48
CA ILE A 31 19.89 -30.39 -15.90
C ILE A 31 18.65 -31.25 -16.16
N ASN A 32 18.63 -32.47 -15.63
CA ASN A 32 17.51 -33.39 -15.79
C ASN A 32 16.22 -32.83 -15.17
N LYS A 33 16.29 -32.29 -13.95
CA LYS A 33 15.13 -31.67 -13.29
C LYS A 33 14.64 -30.40 -14.01
N ALA A 34 15.55 -29.59 -14.53
CA ALA A 34 15.20 -28.40 -15.29
C ALA A 34 14.50 -28.75 -16.63
N ALA A 35 14.90 -29.86 -17.25
CA ALA A 35 14.28 -30.37 -18.47
C ALA A 35 12.89 -30.99 -18.23
N GLU A 36 12.68 -31.65 -17.07
CA GLU A 36 11.40 -32.28 -16.71
C GLU A 36 10.33 -31.28 -16.26
N ASN A 37 10.70 -30.27 -15.46
CA ASN A 37 9.73 -29.34 -14.87
C ASN A 37 9.62 -28.01 -15.61
N GLY A 38 10.51 -27.72 -16.56
CA GLY A 38 10.69 -26.39 -17.14
C GLY A 38 11.20 -25.41 -16.07
N CYS A 39 12.32 -24.74 -16.30
CA CYS A 39 12.80 -23.73 -15.36
C CYS A 39 12.10 -22.40 -15.66
N PRO A 40 11.12 -21.92 -14.88
CA PRO A 40 10.69 -20.54 -15.00
C PRO A 40 11.85 -19.64 -14.58
N ALA A 41 12.18 -18.64 -15.40
CA ALA A 41 13.24 -17.67 -15.12
C ALA A 41 13.04 -16.89 -13.80
N GLU A 42 11.83 -16.97 -13.25
CA GLU A 42 11.36 -16.32 -12.01
C GLU A 42 11.93 -16.95 -10.73
N GLU A 43 12.41 -18.20 -10.78
CA GLU A 43 12.97 -18.92 -9.62
C GLU A 43 14.46 -18.64 -9.37
N ASN A 44 15.13 -17.83 -10.20
CA ASN A 44 16.54 -17.54 -9.99
C ASN A 44 16.74 -16.64 -8.75
N PRO A 45 17.38 -17.14 -7.67
CA PRO A 45 17.52 -16.37 -6.43
C PRO A 45 18.36 -15.11 -6.61
N ALA A 46 19.31 -15.09 -7.56
CA ALA A 46 20.10 -13.89 -7.83
C ALA A 46 19.24 -12.76 -8.44
N VAL A 47 18.33 -13.12 -9.36
CA VAL A 47 17.39 -12.17 -9.98
C VAL A 47 16.36 -11.70 -8.95
N MET A 48 15.83 -12.61 -8.12
CA MET A 48 14.90 -12.27 -7.05
C MET A 48 15.52 -11.29 -6.04
N LEU A 49 16.79 -11.48 -5.65
CA LEU A 49 17.49 -10.58 -4.74
C LEU A 49 17.68 -9.18 -5.34
N GLU A 50 17.98 -9.08 -6.63
CA GLU A 50 18.07 -7.78 -7.31
C GLU A 50 16.72 -7.08 -7.38
N ASN A 51 15.65 -7.81 -7.74
CA ASN A 51 14.29 -7.27 -7.75
C ASN A 51 13.87 -6.78 -6.36
N LEU A 52 14.19 -7.53 -5.31
CA LEU A 52 13.87 -7.16 -3.93
C LEU A 52 14.64 -5.90 -3.49
N ARG A 53 15.91 -5.77 -3.91
CA ARG A 53 16.70 -4.54 -3.70
C ARG A 53 16.05 -3.35 -4.40
N ALA A 54 15.63 -3.50 -5.65
CA ALA A 54 14.98 -2.46 -6.42
C ALA A 54 13.63 -2.03 -5.80
N ILE A 55 12.83 -3.00 -5.34
CA ILE A 55 11.56 -2.74 -4.65
C ILE A 55 11.80 -1.98 -3.34
N LYS A 56 12.77 -2.42 -2.54
CA LYS A 56 13.14 -1.73 -1.30
C LYS A 56 13.56 -0.28 -1.55
N ALA A 57 14.38 -0.04 -2.58
CA ALA A 57 14.80 1.30 -2.95
C ALA A 57 13.61 2.20 -3.36
N LYS A 58 12.70 1.69 -4.20
CA LYS A 58 11.48 2.41 -4.60
C LYS A 58 10.58 2.73 -3.42
N HIS A 59 10.38 1.76 -2.52
CA HIS A 59 9.60 1.96 -1.30
C HIS A 59 10.21 3.07 -0.42
N THR A 60 11.52 3.02 -0.17
CA THR A 60 12.21 4.05 0.62
C THR A 60 12.07 5.44 -0.01
N ALA A 61 12.22 5.55 -1.34
CA ALA A 61 12.05 6.81 -2.05
C ALA A 61 10.60 7.34 -1.92
N LEU A 62 9.61 6.48 -2.11
CA LEU A 62 8.20 6.86 -1.97
C LEU A 62 7.87 7.32 -0.54
N CYS A 63 8.37 6.62 0.48
CA CYS A 63 8.21 7.05 1.87
C CYS A 63 8.83 8.43 2.13
N SER A 64 9.97 8.77 1.52
CA SER A 64 10.55 10.11 1.64
C SER A 64 9.65 11.15 0.99
N GLN A 65 9.21 10.90 -0.25
CA GLN A 65 8.34 11.82 -0.99
C GLN A 65 7.03 12.08 -0.26
N VAL A 66 6.38 11.05 0.29
CA VAL A 66 5.13 11.21 1.05
C VAL A 66 5.36 12.07 2.29
N LYS A 67 6.48 11.89 3.00
CA LYS A 67 6.83 12.72 4.16
C LYS A 67 7.05 14.18 3.78
N GLU A 68 7.76 14.43 2.66
CA GLU A 68 8.00 15.78 2.15
C GLU A 68 6.68 16.45 1.72
N ILE A 69 5.79 15.74 1.03
CA ILE A 69 4.46 16.23 0.65
C ILE A 69 3.63 16.55 1.89
N ALA A 70 3.58 15.66 2.88
CA ALA A 70 2.84 15.89 4.12
C ALA A 70 3.36 17.12 4.87
N ALA A 71 4.68 17.31 4.91
CA ALA A 71 5.29 18.50 5.52
C ALA A 71 4.91 19.78 4.75
N ALA A 72 4.98 19.77 3.42
CA ALA A 72 4.62 20.92 2.59
C ALA A 72 3.11 21.25 2.67
N GLN A 73 2.26 20.23 2.73
CA GLN A 73 0.81 20.41 2.92
C GLN A 73 0.51 21.05 4.27
N LYS A 74 1.17 20.58 5.34
CA LYS A 74 1.06 21.17 6.67
C LYS A 74 1.49 22.64 6.67
N GLU A 75 2.67 22.94 6.13
CA GLU A 75 3.19 24.32 6.05
C GLU A 75 2.25 25.23 5.26
N SER A 76 1.71 24.74 4.14
CA SER A 76 0.74 25.47 3.32
C SER A 76 -0.54 25.77 4.11
N MET A 77 -1.10 24.78 4.80
CA MET A 77 -2.30 24.94 5.62
C MET A 77 -2.09 25.90 6.79
N ASP A 78 -0.94 25.82 7.45
CA ASP A 78 -0.55 26.74 8.53
C ASP A 78 -0.41 28.18 7.99
N SER A 79 0.17 28.35 6.81
CA SER A 79 0.28 29.64 6.13
C SER A 79 -1.10 30.23 5.79
N ILE A 80 -2.00 29.43 5.21
CA ILE A 80 -3.38 29.87 4.89
C ILE A 80 -4.09 30.33 6.17
N ARG A 81 -4.02 29.54 7.24
CA ARG A 81 -4.60 29.88 8.53
C ARG A 81 -4.07 31.21 9.05
N ASN A 82 -2.76 31.39 9.09
CA ASN A 82 -2.12 32.60 9.60
C ASN A 82 -2.53 33.85 8.79
N ASN A 83 -2.59 33.73 7.46
CA ASN A 83 -3.02 34.83 6.59
C ASN A 83 -4.50 35.17 6.81
N LEU A 84 -5.39 34.17 6.91
CA LEU A 84 -6.81 34.40 7.19
C LEU A 84 -7.02 35.06 8.56
N SER A 85 -6.34 34.59 9.60
CA SER A 85 -6.39 35.20 10.94
C SER A 85 -5.92 36.66 10.90
N SER A 86 -4.81 36.95 10.21
CA SER A 86 -4.30 38.32 10.08
C SER A 86 -5.28 39.23 9.31
N ALA A 87 -5.93 38.72 8.26
CA ALA A 87 -6.93 39.46 7.51
C ALA A 87 -8.17 39.76 8.36
N MET A 88 -8.62 38.79 9.16
CA MET A 88 -9.75 38.94 10.08
C MET A 88 -9.46 39.97 11.18
N GLU A 89 -8.26 39.96 11.75
CA GLU A 89 -7.81 40.97 12.72
C GLU A 89 -7.82 42.38 12.10
N LEU A 90 -7.34 42.52 10.86
CA LEU A 90 -7.32 43.80 10.15
C LEU A 90 -8.73 44.32 9.87
N VAL A 91 -9.65 43.45 9.44
CA VAL A 91 -11.05 43.79 9.21
C VAL A 91 -11.71 44.24 10.52
N GLN A 92 -11.47 43.53 11.63
CA GLN A 92 -11.99 43.90 12.94
C GLN A 92 -11.47 45.27 13.39
N HIS A 93 -10.19 45.57 13.17
CA HIS A 93 -9.62 46.88 13.45
C HIS A 93 -10.32 47.99 12.66
N PHE A 94 -10.56 47.79 11.35
CA PHE A 94 -11.27 48.79 10.54
C PHE A 94 -12.70 49.03 11.00
N GLN A 95 -13.43 47.97 11.36
CA GLN A 95 -14.80 48.07 11.91
C GLN A 95 -14.82 48.93 13.18
N GLN A 96 -13.91 48.68 14.12
CA GLN A 96 -13.78 49.47 15.35
C GLN A 96 -13.48 50.95 15.09
N THR A 97 -12.70 51.26 14.05
CA THR A 97 -12.32 52.64 13.73
C THR A 97 -13.34 53.42 12.90
N THR A 98 -14.26 52.75 12.19
CA THR A 98 -15.12 53.40 11.16
C THR A 98 -16.60 53.49 11.54
N ASP A 99 -17.04 52.99 12.70
CA ASP A 99 -18.48 52.92 13.09
C ASP A 99 -19.36 52.28 11.99
N VAL A 100 -18.78 51.30 11.29
CA VAL A 100 -19.46 50.49 10.27
C VAL A 100 -19.80 49.16 10.92
N GLU A 101 -21.08 48.95 11.17
CA GLU A 101 -21.62 47.70 11.71
C GLU A 101 -21.69 46.66 10.60
N VAL A 102 -20.87 45.61 10.71
CA VAL A 102 -20.87 44.45 9.81
C VAL A 102 -21.67 43.33 10.48
N GLU A 103 -22.49 42.63 9.70
CA GLU A 103 -23.25 41.46 10.16
C GLU A 103 -22.33 40.43 10.85
N PRO A 104 -22.81 39.78 11.91
CA PRO A 104 -22.05 38.74 12.61
C PRO A 104 -21.72 37.57 11.68
N VAL A 105 -20.59 36.91 11.96
CA VAL A 105 -20.11 35.73 11.23
C VAL A 105 -21.23 34.69 11.16
N THR A 106 -21.52 34.25 9.94
CA THR A 106 -22.55 33.26 9.66
C THR A 106 -22.11 31.86 10.13
N GLU A 107 -23.06 30.99 10.45
CA GLU A 107 -22.80 29.60 10.87
C GLU A 107 -21.90 28.85 9.86
N CYS A 108 -22.11 29.08 8.56
CA CYS A 108 -21.30 28.50 7.49
C CYS A 108 -19.82 28.95 7.51
N GLU A 109 -19.54 30.19 7.88
CA GLU A 109 -18.17 30.72 8.01
C GLU A 109 -17.48 30.16 9.25
N GLN A 110 -18.23 29.97 10.35
CA GLN A 110 -17.75 29.34 11.58
C GLN A 110 -17.36 27.87 11.33
N GLU A 111 -18.22 27.09 10.67
CA GLU A 111 -17.94 25.72 10.27
C GLU A 111 -16.71 25.62 9.35
N SER A 112 -16.55 26.56 8.43
CA SER A 112 -15.39 26.62 7.52
C SER A 112 -14.07 26.87 8.26
N ALA A 113 -14.09 27.71 9.30
CA ALA A 113 -12.92 27.96 10.15
C ALA A 113 -12.54 26.74 11.00
N GLU A 114 -13.54 26.01 11.51
CA GLU A 114 -13.35 24.77 12.26
C GLU A 114 -12.79 23.65 11.38
N LEU A 115 -13.29 23.51 10.14
CA LEU A 115 -12.77 22.55 9.16
C LEU A 115 -11.30 22.82 8.82
N LEU A 116 -10.93 24.10 8.64
CA LEU A 116 -9.53 24.50 8.49
C LEU A 116 -8.70 24.14 9.74
N GLY A 117 -9.27 24.27 10.94
CA GLY A 117 -8.71 23.79 12.22
C GLY A 117 -8.42 22.29 12.24
N ALA A 118 -9.41 21.48 11.90
CA ALA A 118 -9.35 20.03 11.97
C ALA A 118 -8.38 19.41 10.95
N ALA A 119 -8.35 19.92 9.71
CA ALA A 119 -7.55 19.38 8.62
C ALA A 119 -6.02 19.38 8.89
N ALA A 120 -5.53 20.21 9.81
CA ALA A 120 -4.11 20.26 10.19
C ALA A 120 -3.71 19.20 11.25
N SER A 121 -4.69 18.60 11.94
CA SER A 121 -4.43 17.65 13.03
C SER A 121 -4.37 16.20 12.54
N GLU A 122 -5.07 15.86 11.46
CA GLU A 122 -5.20 14.48 10.97
C GLU A 122 -3.96 13.97 10.19
N THR A 123 -3.06 14.85 9.77
CA THR A 123 -1.92 14.49 8.91
C THR A 123 -0.75 13.80 9.64
N THR A 124 -0.86 13.55 10.96
CA THR A 124 0.22 12.96 11.77
C THR A 124 -0.11 11.57 12.34
N ALA A 125 -1.25 10.97 11.99
CA ALA A 125 -1.56 9.61 12.40
C ALA A 125 -0.89 8.60 11.47
N GLU A 126 0.20 8.00 11.97
CA GLU A 126 0.63 6.62 11.79
C GLU A 126 0.12 5.88 10.53
N VAL A 127 1.05 5.53 9.63
CA VAL A 127 0.82 4.53 8.57
C VAL A 127 0.63 3.15 9.23
N ALA A 128 -0.54 2.93 9.81
CA ALA A 128 -1.18 1.62 9.86
C ALA A 128 -1.87 1.40 8.49
N PRO A 129 -1.97 0.15 8.01
CA PRO A 129 -2.45 -0.10 6.66
C PRO A 129 -3.90 0.39 6.56
N ALA A 130 -4.10 1.43 5.74
CA ALA A 130 -5.41 1.94 5.37
C ALA A 130 -6.12 0.91 4.48
N VAL A 131 -6.68 -0.10 5.13
CA VAL A 131 -7.86 -0.80 4.65
C VAL A 131 -8.81 -0.90 5.85
N ALA A 132 -10.02 -0.39 5.65
CA ALA A 132 -11.14 -0.40 6.58
C ALA A 132 -11.14 0.67 7.68
N ALA A 133 -11.37 1.92 7.27
CA ALA A 133 -12.10 2.88 8.09
C ALA A 133 -13.10 3.66 7.23
N CYS A 134 -14.10 2.95 6.73
CA CYS A 134 -15.42 3.53 6.57
C CYS A 134 -16.43 2.49 7.05
N VAL A 135 -17.42 2.95 7.80
CA VAL A 135 -18.56 2.18 8.34
C VAL A 135 -18.28 1.37 9.61
N GLN A 136 -18.08 2.07 10.73
CA GLN A 136 -18.60 1.61 12.02
C GLN A 136 -20.01 2.17 12.18
N GLN A 137 -20.99 1.47 11.64
CA GLN A 137 -22.38 1.60 12.05
C GLN A 137 -22.95 0.18 12.09
N PRO A 138 -23.62 -0.25 13.16
CA PRO A 138 -24.23 -1.57 13.23
C PRO A 138 -25.49 -1.54 12.34
N LEU A 139 -25.29 -1.69 11.05
CA LEU A 139 -26.36 -1.80 10.07
C LEU A 139 -26.52 -3.27 9.72
N SER A 140 -27.67 -3.83 10.10
CA SER A 140 -28.28 -4.95 9.39
C SER A 140 -28.33 -4.59 7.91
N TYR A 141 -27.32 -5.03 7.16
CA TYR A 141 -27.10 -4.64 5.77
C TYR A 141 -28.03 -5.48 4.89
N GLU A 142 -29.16 -4.91 4.48
CA GLU A 142 -29.86 -5.39 3.30
C GLU A 142 -28.98 -5.12 2.08
N PHE A 143 -28.84 -6.11 1.20
CA PHE A 143 -28.02 -6.00 0.00
C PHE A 143 -28.68 -5.01 -0.97
N GLU A 144 -27.96 -3.94 -1.28
CA GLU A 144 -28.35 -2.96 -2.30
C GLU A 144 -27.57 -3.26 -3.59
N GLU A 145 -28.28 -3.55 -4.68
CA GLU A 145 -27.68 -3.83 -5.98
C GLU A 145 -26.97 -2.59 -6.52
N LEU A 146 -25.80 -2.77 -7.16
CA LEU A 146 -25.14 -1.68 -7.85
C LEU A 146 -26.02 -1.19 -8.99
N SER A 147 -26.36 0.09 -8.94
CA SER A 147 -27.10 0.76 -10.01
C SER A 147 -26.23 0.93 -11.27
N GLU A 148 -26.87 0.99 -12.43
CA GLU A 148 -26.19 1.24 -13.70
C GLU A 148 -25.45 2.57 -13.70
N ALA A 149 -26.02 3.61 -13.06
CA ALA A 149 -25.38 4.92 -12.92
C ALA A 149 -24.05 4.84 -12.16
N THR A 150 -24.01 4.08 -11.06
CA THR A 150 -22.77 3.86 -10.29
C THR A 150 -21.76 3.00 -11.03
N TRP A 151 -22.23 2.05 -11.85
CA TRP A 151 -21.37 1.23 -12.70
C TRP A 151 -20.72 2.06 -13.81
N GLU A 152 -21.48 2.90 -14.50
CA GLU A 152 -20.97 3.75 -15.60
C GLU A 152 -19.97 4.82 -15.14
N ALA A 153 -20.01 5.22 -13.85
CA ALA A 153 -19.02 6.10 -13.25
C ALA A 153 -17.62 5.46 -13.16
N VAL A 154 -17.52 4.12 -13.19
CA VAL A 154 -16.25 3.40 -13.19
C VAL A 154 -15.65 3.41 -14.60
N PRO A 155 -14.36 3.76 -14.78
CA PRO A 155 -13.72 3.75 -16.10
C PRO A 155 -13.82 2.40 -16.81
N LEU A 156 -14.02 2.41 -18.13
CA LEU A 156 -14.13 1.20 -18.96
C LEU A 156 -12.90 0.28 -18.85
N SER A 157 -11.71 0.85 -18.62
CA SER A 157 -10.47 0.09 -18.38
C SER A 157 -10.54 -0.79 -17.13
N MET A 158 -11.35 -0.41 -16.14
CA MET A 158 -11.58 -1.16 -14.90
C MET A 158 -12.78 -2.11 -15.01
N ARG A 159 -13.81 -1.72 -15.78
CA ARG A 159 -14.98 -2.56 -16.02
C ARG A 159 -14.70 -3.75 -16.93
N ALA A 160 -13.72 -3.61 -17.83
CA ALA A 160 -13.35 -4.63 -18.81
C ALA A 160 -14.59 -5.19 -19.54
N ASN A 161 -14.72 -6.52 -19.64
CA ASN A 161 -15.88 -7.19 -20.27
C ASN A 161 -16.90 -7.71 -19.23
N ILE A 162 -16.84 -7.23 -17.99
CA ILE A 162 -17.70 -7.72 -16.91
C ILE A 162 -19.09 -7.09 -17.06
N LYS A 163 -20.15 -7.90 -16.96
CA LYS A 163 -21.52 -7.40 -16.96
C LYS A 163 -21.93 -7.00 -15.55
N LEU A 164 -22.65 -5.88 -15.42
CA LEU A 164 -23.18 -5.40 -14.14
C LEU A 164 -23.96 -6.48 -13.38
N ALA A 165 -24.79 -7.26 -14.09
CA ALA A 165 -25.54 -8.37 -13.50
C ALA A 165 -24.63 -9.47 -12.93
N GLU A 166 -23.52 -9.80 -13.60
CA GLU A 166 -22.57 -10.81 -13.13
C GLU A 166 -21.82 -10.33 -11.88
N LEU A 167 -21.49 -9.03 -11.82
CA LEU A 167 -20.86 -8.42 -10.67
C LEU A 167 -21.79 -8.35 -9.45
N ASN A 168 -23.05 -7.97 -9.64
CA ASN A 168 -24.04 -7.94 -8.55
C ASN A 168 -24.27 -9.34 -7.98
N VAL A 169 -24.37 -10.37 -8.83
CA VAL A 169 -24.46 -11.78 -8.39
C VAL A 169 -23.23 -12.19 -7.58
N PHE A 170 -22.03 -11.83 -8.05
CA PHE A 170 -20.80 -12.14 -7.33
C PHE A 170 -20.75 -11.45 -5.95
N HIS A 171 -21.12 -10.17 -5.88
CA HIS A 171 -21.16 -9.42 -4.63
C HIS A 171 -22.16 -10.05 -3.64
N GLN A 172 -23.32 -10.47 -4.13
CA GLN A 172 -24.32 -11.17 -3.33
C GLN A 172 -23.80 -12.51 -2.78
N GLN A 173 -23.13 -13.30 -3.62
CA GLN A 173 -22.52 -14.58 -3.22
C GLN A 173 -21.41 -14.39 -2.18
N LEU A 174 -20.57 -13.37 -2.35
CA LEU A 174 -19.52 -13.02 -1.40
C LEU A 174 -20.12 -12.68 -0.03
N GLN A 175 -21.17 -11.87 -0.01
CA GLN A 175 -21.85 -11.47 1.22
C GLN A 175 -22.55 -12.65 1.92
N GLN A 176 -23.19 -13.53 1.15
CA GLN A 176 -23.75 -14.79 1.66
C GLN A 176 -22.67 -15.70 2.28
N HIS A 177 -21.51 -15.80 1.64
CA HIS A 177 -20.39 -16.60 2.17
C HIS A 177 -19.83 -15.99 3.47
N LEU A 178 -19.66 -14.66 3.52
CA LEU A 178 -19.16 -13.96 4.70
C LEU A 178 -20.15 -13.96 5.88
N SER A 179 -21.46 -14.03 5.61
CA SER A 179 -22.48 -14.17 6.65
C SER A 179 -22.58 -15.61 7.14
N ALA A 180 -22.48 -16.61 6.25
CA ALA A 180 -22.45 -18.02 6.64
C ALA A 180 -21.20 -18.39 7.45
N ASN A 181 -20.05 -17.82 7.12
CA ASN A 181 -18.78 -18.14 7.79
C ASN A 181 -18.59 -17.42 9.13
N ARG A 182 -19.38 -16.36 9.42
CA ARG A 182 -19.44 -15.74 10.76
C ARG A 182 -20.14 -16.61 11.82
N GLY A 183 -20.87 -17.65 11.40
CA GLY A 183 -21.55 -18.59 12.30
C GLY A 183 -20.76 -19.84 12.66
N THR A 184 -19.57 -20.03 12.08
CA THR A 184 -18.75 -21.25 12.24
C THR A 184 -17.37 -20.94 12.82
N THR A 185 -17.36 -20.40 14.02
CA THR A 185 -16.19 -20.43 14.90
C THR A 185 -16.50 -21.33 16.10
N PHE A 186 -16.01 -22.57 16.05
CA PHE A 186 -15.65 -23.35 17.24
C PHE A 186 -14.13 -23.39 17.31
#